data_AF-A0A1I3CUP3-F1
#
_entry.id   AF-A0A1I3CUP3-F1
#
_cell.length_a   1.000
_cell.length_b   1.000
_cell.length_c   1.000
_cell.angle_alpha   90.00
_cell.angle_beta   90.00
_cell.angle_gamma   90.00
#
_symmetry.space_group_name_H-M   'P 1'
#
loop_
_entity.id
_entity.type
_entity.pdbx_description
1 polymer ?
#
loop_
_entity_poly.entity_id
_entity_poly.type
_entity_poly.pdbx_seq_one_letter_code
_entity_poly.pdbx_strand_id
1 'polypeptide(L)'
;MKISIVSGFLGAGKTTFLTKILPLVQEKVGIIENEVGDVSIDGYAFEKDFRVTEVFGGCICCTVAKDLKKAVLYLMEEEKVEHIWIEPSGIAHLSAILKALSDIETQLEISFDYQPAIVLVDVKDFNDYHQSMGSFYTDQIQHADIILLSRFCDEKPEEMDRIIGKLRQHNPEASILQEEWLTMENVLLETLLKENQLKTKKTALSLDSGQENVDSSDTLEKTTLKKAKAFTQEALQVLESKFLENEWGNVCRAKGHLNTPEGKTIHFNYTPGRFCWELQDAFIPSALTVIGKSLEKEKIHEYFYEKKIHDFPCQNNDMAGLPEIVINELNLAFPQAYQESEAMMQIALSLKKYAGSPHCELPFCHTVEGEALGARIRYGDETVGPRSGEAVCQSAEDLLALPPMNFTQGRISALLQACNKLTEQGEKVVLYLSGPLTILNTLMDARVLFKEIKRKPDQMNRVFDFLRGETLRFIKEAQKNGVTLFSYGDSVGGANIIGPHLSEKITTQYTYPLMKTIDTQMLSENSMMILCPKTAYALVGTGYAHWEDFFLSEPMHYSEGCLEAVSSFNFAGQMCIKNRSFYLENKILKGLRLE
;
A
#
# COMPACT_ATOMS: atom_id res chain seq x y z
N MET A 1 -9.59 46.62 -11.20
CA MET A 1 -9.92 45.19 -11.41
C MET A 1 -10.80 44.75 -10.27
N LYS A 2 -11.90 44.05 -10.55
CA LYS A 2 -12.80 43.53 -9.51
C LYS A 2 -12.31 42.18 -8.99
N ILE A 3 -12.49 41.93 -7.70
CA ILE A 3 -12.23 40.63 -7.08
C ILE A 3 -13.50 40.15 -6.38
N SER A 4 -13.98 38.96 -6.73
CA SER A 4 -15.07 38.27 -6.04
C SER A 4 -14.56 36.97 -5.43
N ILE A 5 -14.98 36.67 -4.20
CA ILE A 5 -14.60 35.44 -3.50
C ILE A 5 -15.88 34.65 -3.19
N VAL A 6 -15.90 33.37 -3.57
CA VAL A 6 -16.97 32.43 -3.23
C VAL A 6 -16.37 31.31 -2.41
N SER A 7 -16.56 31.36 -1.10
CA SER A 7 -16.08 30.38 -0.13
C SER A 7 -17.24 29.55 0.44
N GLY A 8 -16.93 28.64 1.35
CA GLY A 8 -17.87 27.67 1.91
C GLY A 8 -17.22 26.30 2.05
N PHE A 9 -17.69 25.53 3.01
CA PHE A 9 -17.08 24.24 3.34
C PHE A 9 -17.22 23.21 2.21
N LEU A 10 -16.53 22.08 2.33
CA LEU A 10 -16.54 21.03 1.30
C LEU A 10 -17.97 20.58 0.99
N GLY A 11 -18.33 20.51 -0.29
CA GLY A 11 -19.68 20.07 -0.71
C GLY A 11 -20.80 21.11 -0.63
N ALA A 12 -20.53 22.34 -0.16
CA ALA A 12 -21.52 23.42 -0.01
C ALA A 12 -22.05 24.02 -1.34
N GLY A 13 -21.58 23.55 -2.51
CA GLY A 13 -22.09 23.97 -3.82
C GLY A 13 -21.42 25.20 -4.45
N LYS A 14 -20.18 25.53 -4.06
CA LYS A 14 -19.40 26.67 -4.61
C LYS A 14 -19.31 26.70 -6.13
N THR A 15 -18.86 25.60 -6.74
CA THR A 15 -18.72 25.49 -8.20
C THR A 15 -20.08 25.59 -8.91
N THR A 16 -21.14 25.01 -8.31
CA THR A 16 -22.51 25.14 -8.82
C THR A 16 -23.00 26.60 -8.75
N PHE A 17 -22.65 27.33 -7.69
CA PHE A 17 -22.95 28.75 -7.56
C PHE A 17 -22.24 29.58 -8.63
N LEU A 18 -20.95 29.34 -8.85
CA LEU A 18 -20.19 30.02 -9.90
C LEU A 18 -20.80 29.75 -11.28
N THR A 19 -21.15 28.51 -11.59
CA THR A 19 -21.79 28.14 -12.87
C THR A 19 -23.10 28.90 -13.10
N LYS A 20 -23.86 29.19 -12.04
CA LYS A 20 -25.10 29.97 -12.11
C LYS A 20 -24.87 31.47 -12.31
N ILE A 21 -23.83 32.04 -11.69
CA ILE A 21 -23.58 33.49 -11.69
C ILE A 21 -22.72 33.97 -12.86
N LEU A 22 -21.69 33.22 -13.25
CA LEU A 22 -20.72 33.65 -14.27
C LEU A 22 -21.37 34.04 -15.62
N PRO A 23 -22.40 33.35 -16.15
CA PRO A 23 -23.07 33.75 -17.39
C PRO A 23 -23.68 35.17 -17.35
N LEU A 24 -24.07 35.61 -16.14
CA LEU A 24 -24.72 36.90 -15.89
C LEU A 24 -23.71 38.05 -15.89
N VAL A 25 -22.42 37.75 -15.74
CA VAL A 25 -21.35 38.75 -15.79
C VAL A 25 -21.10 39.16 -17.25
N GLN A 26 -21.01 40.47 -17.49
CA GLN A 26 -20.79 41.04 -18.82
C GLN A 26 -19.31 41.36 -19.11
N GLU A 27 -18.50 41.44 -18.05
CA GLU A 27 -17.08 41.78 -18.09
C GLU A 27 -16.22 40.56 -18.47
N LYS A 28 -14.98 40.79 -18.91
CA LYS A 28 -14.04 39.68 -19.14
C LYS A 28 -13.60 39.08 -17.80
N VAL A 29 -13.96 37.81 -17.55
CA VAL A 29 -13.74 37.17 -16.25
C VAL A 29 -12.58 36.17 -16.29
N GLY A 30 -11.73 36.24 -15.26
CA GLY A 30 -10.76 35.20 -14.90
C GLY A 30 -11.24 34.42 -13.69
N ILE A 31 -11.04 33.10 -13.66
CA ILE A 31 -11.42 32.25 -12.52
C ILE A 31 -10.19 31.55 -11.99
N ILE A 32 -10.02 31.60 -10.66
CA ILE A 32 -8.95 30.93 -9.90
C ILE A 32 -9.61 29.83 -9.04
N GLU A 33 -9.38 28.57 -9.41
CA GLU A 33 -9.90 27.38 -8.71
C GLU A 33 -8.75 26.47 -8.23
N ASN A 34 -9.02 25.63 -7.22
CA ASN A 34 -7.98 24.84 -6.52
C ASN A 34 -8.14 23.30 -6.58
N GLU A 35 -9.10 22.71 -7.29
CA GLU A 35 -9.23 21.23 -7.37
C GLU A 35 -8.72 20.64 -8.69
N VAL A 36 -7.85 19.62 -8.59
CA VAL A 36 -7.46 18.74 -9.72
C VAL A 36 -8.50 17.61 -9.85
N GLY A 37 -9.09 17.44 -11.04
CA GLY A 37 -9.85 16.25 -11.43
C GLY A 37 -10.94 16.52 -12.47
N ASP A 38 -10.69 16.03 -13.69
CA ASP A 38 -11.59 15.80 -14.83
C ASP A 38 -12.48 16.95 -15.32
N VAL A 39 -11.88 17.77 -16.21
CA VAL A 39 -12.57 18.49 -17.28
C VAL A 39 -13.68 19.44 -16.82
N SER A 40 -13.28 20.71 -16.67
CA SER A 40 -14.09 21.90 -16.90
C SER A 40 -15.25 22.16 -15.94
N ILE A 41 -15.67 23.42 -15.92
CA ILE A 41 -17.07 23.77 -15.75
C ILE A 41 -17.86 22.92 -16.79
N ASP A 42 -18.33 21.75 -16.34
CA ASP A 42 -19.08 20.71 -17.04
C ASP A 42 -19.53 21.07 -18.46
N GLY A 43 -18.73 20.86 -19.51
CA GLY A 43 -19.22 20.73 -20.90
C GLY A 43 -20.18 21.83 -21.45
N TYR A 44 -20.35 22.95 -20.77
CA TYR A 44 -21.19 24.06 -21.21
C TYR A 44 -20.29 24.94 -22.06
N ALA A 45 -20.55 24.92 -23.36
CA ALA A 45 -20.02 25.90 -24.29
C ALA A 45 -20.48 27.29 -23.83
N PHE A 46 -19.72 27.93 -22.93
CA PHE A 46 -19.91 29.34 -22.67
C PHE A 46 -19.58 30.08 -23.96
N GLU A 47 -20.57 30.74 -24.54
CA GLU A 47 -20.41 31.54 -25.77
C GLU A 47 -19.57 32.82 -25.54
N LYS A 48 -19.16 33.10 -24.28
CA LYS A 48 -18.37 34.28 -23.89
C LYS A 48 -16.92 33.92 -23.52
N ASP A 49 -16.06 34.93 -23.60
CA ASP A 49 -14.59 34.90 -23.46
C ASP A 49 -14.11 34.65 -22.01
N PHE A 50 -14.48 33.52 -21.40
CA PHE A 50 -14.07 33.13 -20.05
C PHE A 50 -12.70 32.45 -20.03
N ARG A 51 -11.80 32.90 -19.15
CA ARG A 51 -10.47 32.30 -18.94
C ARG A 51 -10.38 31.65 -17.58
N VAL A 52 -10.32 30.32 -17.56
CA VAL A 52 -10.09 29.55 -16.34
C VAL A 52 -8.59 29.28 -16.22
N THR A 53 -7.98 29.73 -15.13
CA THR A 53 -6.56 29.47 -14.85
C THR A 53 -6.47 28.62 -13.59
N GLU A 54 -6.02 27.38 -13.75
CA GLU A 54 -5.71 26.50 -12.62
C GLU A 54 -4.48 27.01 -11.85
N VAL A 55 -4.56 27.01 -10.53
CA VAL A 55 -3.37 27.14 -9.69
C VAL A 55 -2.75 25.76 -9.55
N PHE A 56 -1.58 25.55 -10.19
CA PHE A 56 -0.84 24.29 -10.23
C PHE A 56 -0.89 23.48 -8.91
N GLY A 57 -1.12 22.17 -9.05
CA GLY A 57 -1.48 21.22 -7.99
C GLY A 57 -0.48 21.05 -6.83
N GLY A 58 -0.68 21.84 -5.77
CA GLY A 58 -0.06 21.69 -4.45
C GLY A 58 -0.95 22.32 -3.37
N CYS A 59 -0.99 21.75 -2.15
CA CYS A 59 -1.94 22.16 -1.10
C CYS A 59 -1.85 23.63 -0.69
N ILE A 60 -3.01 24.32 -0.65
CA ILE A 60 -3.26 25.60 0.03
C ILE A 60 -3.23 25.43 1.55
N CYS A 61 -2.07 25.05 2.09
CA CYS A 61 -1.82 25.20 3.53
C CYS A 61 -0.43 25.75 3.84
N CYS A 62 0.49 25.84 2.85
CA CYS A 62 1.82 26.42 3.07
C CYS A 62 2.31 27.39 1.96
N THR A 63 1.64 27.46 0.80
CA THR A 63 2.09 28.23 -0.39
C THR A 63 1.05 29.20 -0.98
N VAL A 64 -0.08 29.40 -0.29
CA VAL A 64 -1.26 30.15 -0.76
C VAL A 64 -0.91 31.51 -1.38
N ALA A 65 -0.14 32.33 -0.68
CA ALA A 65 0.15 33.69 -1.11
C ALA A 65 1.03 33.77 -2.37
N LYS A 66 2.01 32.85 -2.52
CA LYS A 66 2.96 32.88 -3.64
C LYS A 66 2.32 32.43 -4.94
N ASP A 67 1.46 31.41 -4.89
CA ASP A 67 0.82 30.87 -6.09
C ASP A 67 -0.43 31.68 -6.49
N LEU A 68 -1.18 32.22 -5.52
CA LEU A 68 -2.25 33.19 -5.78
C LEU A 68 -1.71 34.45 -6.49
N LYS A 69 -0.57 35.00 -6.03
CA LYS A 69 0.06 36.17 -6.66
C LYS A 69 0.38 35.93 -8.13
N LYS A 70 0.91 34.76 -8.49
CA LYS A 70 1.24 34.43 -9.89
C LYS A 70 -0.01 34.33 -10.76
N ALA A 71 -1.06 33.68 -10.26
CA ALA A 71 -2.31 33.52 -10.99
C ALA A 71 -3.01 34.87 -11.22
N VAL A 72 -3.05 35.73 -10.20
CA VAL A 72 -3.56 37.10 -10.31
C VAL A 72 -2.76 37.90 -11.33
N LEU A 73 -1.42 37.87 -11.28
CA LEU A 73 -0.57 38.56 -12.25
C LEU A 73 -0.78 38.07 -13.69
N TYR A 74 -0.86 36.75 -13.90
CA TYR A 74 -1.12 36.18 -15.22
C TYR A 74 -2.47 36.65 -15.80
N LEU A 75 -3.53 36.59 -14.99
CA LEU A 75 -4.86 37.04 -15.39
C LEU A 75 -4.91 38.55 -15.66
N MET A 76 -4.16 39.34 -14.88
CA MET A 76 -4.05 40.79 -15.02
C MET A 76 -3.28 41.22 -16.27
N GLU A 77 -2.08 40.68 -16.47
CA GLU A 77 -1.11 41.20 -17.45
C GLU A 77 -1.26 40.52 -18.82
N GLU A 78 -1.42 39.19 -18.83
CA GLU A 78 -1.45 38.39 -20.06
C GLU A 78 -2.88 38.29 -20.60
N GLU A 79 -3.82 37.82 -19.77
CA GLU A 79 -5.22 37.63 -20.20
C GLU A 79 -6.02 38.93 -20.16
N LYS A 80 -5.55 39.95 -19.44
CA LYS A 80 -6.20 41.27 -19.31
C LYS A 80 -7.68 41.17 -18.93
N VAL A 81 -8.00 40.32 -17.96
CA VAL A 81 -9.36 40.20 -17.43
C VAL A 81 -9.74 41.46 -16.66
N GLU A 82 -11.04 41.72 -16.50
CA GLU A 82 -11.57 42.87 -15.75
C GLU A 82 -12.02 42.48 -14.34
N HIS A 83 -12.41 41.22 -14.16
CA HIS A 83 -12.97 40.66 -12.93
C HIS A 83 -12.38 39.27 -12.66
N ILE A 84 -11.79 39.07 -11.49
CA ILE A 84 -11.31 37.76 -11.03
C ILE A 84 -12.30 37.18 -10.00
N TRP A 85 -12.74 35.94 -10.23
CA TRP A 85 -13.45 35.13 -9.25
C TRP A 85 -12.50 34.11 -8.63
N ILE A 86 -12.52 34.03 -7.31
CA ILE A 86 -11.66 33.12 -6.54
C ILE A 86 -12.56 32.10 -5.83
N GLU A 87 -12.41 30.83 -6.20
CA GLU A 87 -12.96 29.69 -5.45
C GLU A 87 -11.83 29.02 -4.66
N PRO A 88 -11.70 29.30 -3.36
CA PRO A 88 -10.74 28.60 -2.56
C PRO A 88 -11.20 27.18 -2.21
N SER A 89 -10.24 26.37 -1.75
CA SER A 89 -10.56 25.06 -1.16
C SER A 89 -11.61 25.18 -0.07
N GLY A 90 -12.50 24.19 0.06
CA GLY A 90 -13.50 24.17 1.14
C GLY A 90 -12.91 24.12 2.56
N ILE A 91 -11.61 23.88 2.70
CA ILE A 91 -10.85 23.91 3.95
C ILE A 91 -9.89 25.11 4.04
N ALA A 92 -10.04 26.12 3.19
CA ALA A 92 -9.22 27.32 3.26
C ALA A 92 -9.76 28.29 4.32
N HIS A 93 -8.86 29.03 4.95
CA HIS A 93 -9.21 30.23 5.71
C HIS A 93 -9.47 31.39 4.75
N LEU A 94 -10.65 32.00 4.84
CA LEU A 94 -11.03 33.17 4.08
C LEU A 94 -10.14 34.37 4.47
N SER A 95 -9.79 34.50 5.75
CA SER A 95 -8.87 35.52 6.25
C SER A 95 -7.50 35.47 5.58
N ALA A 96 -6.95 34.27 5.38
CA ALA A 96 -5.65 34.08 4.75
C ALA A 96 -5.64 34.50 3.28
N ILE A 97 -6.75 34.31 2.56
CA ILE A 97 -6.90 34.73 1.16
C ILE A 97 -7.00 36.25 1.07
N LEU A 98 -7.84 36.85 1.92
CA LEU A 98 -7.97 38.31 2.00
C LEU A 98 -6.62 38.97 2.33
N LYS A 99 -5.87 38.41 3.28
CA LYS A 99 -4.52 38.86 3.61
C LYS A 99 -3.56 38.72 2.42
N ALA A 100 -3.59 37.60 1.72
CA ALA A 100 -2.73 37.39 0.55
C ALA A 100 -3.03 38.41 -0.58
N LEU A 101 -4.30 38.76 -0.79
CA LEU A 101 -4.69 39.80 -1.76
C LEU A 101 -4.21 41.19 -1.32
N SER A 102 -4.34 41.50 -0.03
CA SER A 102 -3.82 42.75 0.55
C SER A 102 -2.29 42.87 0.45
N ASP A 103 -1.57 41.75 0.65
CA ASP A 103 -0.12 41.68 0.43
C ASP A 103 0.24 41.92 -1.05
N ILE A 104 -0.58 41.43 -1.99
CA ILE A 104 -0.39 41.66 -3.43
C ILE A 104 -0.62 43.14 -3.78
N GLU A 105 -1.67 43.78 -3.27
CA GLU A 105 -1.93 45.21 -3.44
C GLU A 105 -0.74 46.06 -2.99
N THR A 106 -0.23 45.75 -1.80
CA THR A 106 0.93 46.46 -1.22
C THR A 106 2.19 46.25 -2.06
N GLN A 107 2.46 45.04 -2.53
CA GLN A 107 3.67 44.72 -3.29
C GLN A 107 3.68 45.24 -4.72
N LEU A 108 2.50 45.38 -5.34
CA LEU A 108 2.35 45.82 -6.73
C LEU A 108 1.93 47.30 -6.83
N GLU A 109 1.69 47.97 -5.70
CA GLU A 109 1.17 49.34 -5.64
C GLU A 109 -0.13 49.51 -6.44
N ILE A 110 -1.02 48.53 -6.34
CA ILE A 110 -2.34 48.51 -6.99
C ILE A 110 -3.45 48.50 -5.94
N SER A 111 -4.68 48.80 -6.38
CA SER A 111 -5.88 48.63 -5.56
C SER A 111 -6.92 47.80 -6.30
N PHE A 112 -7.46 46.80 -5.61
CA PHE A 112 -8.54 45.95 -6.08
C PHE A 112 -9.91 46.53 -5.67
N ASP A 113 -10.90 46.33 -6.53
CA ASP A 113 -12.31 46.62 -6.23
C ASP A 113 -12.96 45.35 -5.68
N TYR A 114 -12.83 45.14 -4.37
CA TYR A 114 -13.39 43.98 -3.69
C TYR A 114 -14.93 43.99 -3.73
N GLN A 115 -15.49 42.91 -4.26
CA GLN A 115 -16.92 42.61 -4.17
C GLN A 115 -17.19 41.82 -2.88
N PRO A 116 -18.43 41.79 -2.37
CA PRO A 116 -18.78 41.04 -1.17
C PRO A 116 -18.30 39.59 -1.22
N ALA A 117 -17.62 39.13 -0.17
CA ALA A 117 -17.23 37.75 0.01
C ALA A 117 -18.47 36.91 0.34
N ILE A 118 -18.73 35.90 -0.49
CA ILE A 118 -19.90 35.04 -0.39
C ILE A 118 -19.48 33.72 0.24
N VAL A 119 -20.20 33.28 1.27
CA VAL A 119 -19.96 32.00 1.93
C VAL A 119 -21.20 31.13 1.86
N LEU A 120 -21.05 29.96 1.23
CA LEU A 120 -22.09 28.95 1.12
C LEU A 120 -22.06 28.04 2.35
N VAL A 121 -23.22 27.89 2.98
CA VAL A 121 -23.43 27.06 4.17
C VAL A 121 -24.45 25.96 3.84
N ASP A 122 -24.02 24.71 3.92
CA ASP A 122 -24.93 23.56 3.92
C ASP A 122 -25.54 23.42 5.32
N VAL A 123 -26.86 23.53 5.40
CA VAL A 123 -27.59 23.51 6.67
C VAL A 123 -27.61 22.11 7.28
N LYS A 124 -27.71 21.05 6.47
CA LYS A 124 -27.82 19.67 6.98
C LYS A 124 -26.56 19.25 7.74
N ASP A 125 -25.41 19.65 7.23
CA ASP A 125 -24.11 19.27 7.78
C ASP A 125 -23.54 20.34 8.75
N PHE A 126 -24.26 21.43 9.01
CA PHE A 126 -23.75 22.59 9.76
C PHE A 126 -23.21 22.19 11.14
N ASN A 127 -23.98 21.39 11.91
CA ASN A 127 -23.60 21.03 13.27
C ASN A 127 -22.37 20.10 13.29
N ASP A 128 -22.29 19.17 12.35
CA ASP A 128 -21.20 18.20 12.27
C ASP A 128 -19.89 18.89 11.87
N TYR A 129 -19.93 19.79 10.88
CA TYR A 129 -18.76 20.58 10.49
C TYR A 129 -18.35 21.60 11.55
N HIS A 130 -19.32 22.25 12.22
CA HIS A 130 -19.03 23.21 13.29
C HIS A 130 -18.31 22.54 14.48
N GLN A 131 -18.71 21.31 14.85
CA GLN A 131 -18.06 20.56 15.94
C GLN A 131 -16.71 19.96 15.55
N SER A 132 -16.59 19.38 14.36
CA SER A 132 -15.40 18.64 13.93
C SER A 132 -14.29 19.54 13.37
N MET A 133 -14.65 20.69 12.78
CA MET A 133 -13.78 21.52 11.94
C MET A 133 -13.88 23.02 12.27
N GLY A 134 -14.18 23.30 13.55
CA GLY A 134 -14.60 24.62 14.05
C GLY A 134 -13.80 25.82 13.54
N SER A 135 -12.46 25.80 13.58
CA SER A 135 -11.64 26.96 13.21
C SER A 135 -11.74 27.35 11.72
N PHE A 136 -11.67 26.38 10.80
CA PHE A 136 -11.79 26.62 9.36
C PHE A 136 -13.20 27.09 8.99
N TYR A 137 -14.20 26.41 9.53
CA TYR A 137 -15.61 26.70 9.26
C TYR A 137 -16.01 28.07 9.83
N THR A 138 -15.56 28.36 11.05
CA THR A 138 -15.82 29.64 11.74
C THR A 138 -15.08 30.79 11.07
N ASP A 139 -13.82 30.61 10.64
CA ASP A 139 -13.08 31.65 9.91
C ASP A 139 -13.78 32.09 8.62
N GLN A 140 -14.31 31.13 7.85
CA GLN A 140 -15.09 31.43 6.65
C GLN A 140 -16.33 32.26 7.00
N ILE A 141 -17.09 31.84 8.01
CA ILE A 141 -18.30 32.56 8.46
C ILE A 141 -17.96 33.96 8.97
N GLN A 142 -16.92 34.11 9.78
CA GLN A 142 -16.49 35.37 10.40
C GLN A 142 -16.10 36.44 9.37
N HIS A 143 -15.54 36.02 8.24
CA HIS A 143 -15.08 36.93 7.19
C HIS A 143 -16.04 37.02 5.99
N ALA A 144 -17.25 36.46 6.12
CA ALA A 144 -18.29 36.54 5.10
C ALA A 144 -18.98 37.90 5.11
N ASP A 145 -19.19 38.49 3.93
CA ASP A 145 -20.12 39.63 3.79
C ASP A 145 -21.56 39.13 3.57
N ILE A 146 -21.69 38.02 2.84
CA ILE A 146 -22.97 37.38 2.52
C ILE A 146 -22.87 35.89 2.83
N ILE A 147 -23.84 35.37 3.58
CA ILE A 147 -23.96 33.94 3.86
C ILE A 147 -25.19 33.42 3.12
N LEU A 148 -24.97 32.45 2.22
CA LEU A 148 -26.02 31.77 1.46
C LEU A 148 -26.27 30.40 2.08
N LEU A 149 -27.49 30.16 2.54
CA LEU A 149 -27.90 28.86 3.06
C LEU A 149 -28.27 27.92 1.91
N SER A 150 -27.96 26.64 2.03
CA SER A 150 -28.27 25.61 1.04
C SER A 150 -28.78 24.33 1.67
N ARG A 151 -29.57 23.58 0.90
CA ARG A 151 -30.09 22.24 1.23
C ARG A 151 -30.96 22.16 2.49
N PHE A 152 -31.73 23.22 2.78
CA PHE A 152 -32.58 23.29 3.97
C PHE A 152 -34.08 23.09 3.72
N CYS A 153 -34.49 22.67 2.52
CA CYS A 153 -35.91 22.49 2.17
C CYS A 153 -36.67 21.49 3.04
N ASP A 154 -35.97 20.51 3.65
CA ASP A 154 -36.57 19.48 4.53
C ASP A 154 -36.37 19.77 6.02
N GLU A 155 -35.72 20.89 6.38
CA GLU A 155 -35.33 21.20 7.75
C GLU A 155 -36.44 21.86 8.56
N LYS A 156 -36.48 21.57 9.86
CA LYS A 156 -37.48 22.15 10.76
C LYS A 156 -37.17 23.62 11.03
N PRO A 157 -38.19 24.51 11.11
CA PRO A 157 -37.99 25.93 11.41
C PRO A 157 -37.17 26.19 12.68
N GLU A 158 -37.36 25.37 13.72
CA GLU A 158 -36.63 25.48 14.99
C GLU A 158 -35.11 25.24 14.84
N GLU A 159 -34.70 24.30 13.99
CA GLU A 159 -33.28 24.03 13.76
C GLU A 159 -32.65 25.09 12.86
N MET A 160 -33.42 25.62 11.90
CA MET A 160 -33.02 26.78 11.10
C MET A 160 -32.74 28.00 11.98
N ASP A 161 -33.64 28.33 12.90
CA ASP A 161 -33.46 29.44 13.85
C ASP A 161 -32.22 29.24 14.73
N ARG A 162 -31.95 28.00 15.14
CA ARG A 162 -30.76 27.65 15.92
C ARG A 162 -29.47 27.85 15.13
N ILE A 163 -29.43 27.40 13.87
CA ILE A 163 -28.27 27.54 12.98
C ILE A 163 -28.04 29.03 12.66
N ILE A 164 -29.09 29.78 12.33
CA ILE A 164 -29.01 31.22 12.09
C ILE A 164 -28.51 31.95 13.34
N GLY A 165 -28.99 31.57 14.53
CA GLY A 165 -28.51 32.11 15.80
C GLY A 165 -27.01 31.90 15.99
N LYS A 166 -26.49 30.71 15.66
CA LYS A 166 -25.05 30.41 15.71
C LYS A 166 -24.26 31.19 14.65
N LEU A 167 -24.77 31.29 13.42
CA LEU A 167 -24.14 32.09 12.35
C LEU A 167 -24.03 33.56 12.76
N ARG A 168 -25.08 34.13 13.36
CA ARG A 168 -25.10 35.50 13.89
C ARG A 168 -24.15 35.69 15.08
N GLN A 169 -23.96 34.67 15.91
CA GLN A 169 -22.99 34.72 16.99
C GLN A 169 -21.55 34.84 16.46
N HIS A 170 -21.25 34.16 15.36
CA HIS A 170 -19.93 34.21 14.72
C HIS A 170 -19.72 35.44 13.85
N ASN A 171 -20.76 35.87 13.13
CA ASN A 171 -20.71 37.08 12.30
C ASN A 171 -22.04 37.87 12.37
N PRO A 172 -22.10 38.89 13.25
CA PRO A 172 -23.28 39.74 13.39
C PRO A 172 -23.56 40.60 12.15
N GLU A 173 -22.52 40.96 11.38
CA GLU A 173 -22.58 41.93 10.28
C GLU A 173 -22.91 41.30 8.93
N ALA A 174 -22.70 39.99 8.76
CA ALA A 174 -23.02 39.27 7.53
C ALA A 174 -24.50 39.36 7.15
N SER A 175 -24.77 39.54 5.86
CA SER A 175 -26.12 39.39 5.32
C SER A 175 -26.42 37.91 5.10
N ILE A 176 -27.28 37.33 5.95
CA ILE A 176 -27.70 35.92 5.85
C ILE A 176 -28.95 35.84 4.99
N LEU A 177 -28.86 35.15 3.86
CA LEU A 177 -29.99 34.90 2.98
C LEU A 177 -30.63 33.54 3.31
N GLN A 178 -31.88 33.60 3.75
CA GLN A 178 -32.66 32.44 4.19
C GLN A 178 -33.51 31.82 3.06
N GLU A 179 -33.24 32.21 1.81
CA GLU A 179 -33.87 31.65 0.61
C GLU A 179 -32.89 30.69 -0.08
N GLU A 180 -33.41 29.59 -0.62
CA GLU A 180 -32.59 28.57 -1.27
C GLU A 180 -32.01 29.13 -2.57
N TRP A 181 -30.70 29.41 -2.56
CA TRP A 181 -30.07 30.13 -3.66
C TRP A 181 -30.08 29.35 -4.96
N LEU A 182 -30.17 28.01 -4.88
CA LEU A 182 -30.25 27.17 -6.06
C LEU A 182 -31.55 27.41 -6.85
N THR A 183 -32.66 27.69 -6.17
CA THR A 183 -33.99 27.87 -6.79
C THR A 183 -34.37 29.33 -7.02
N MET A 184 -33.64 30.30 -6.45
CA MET A 184 -33.86 31.73 -6.68
C MET A 184 -33.67 32.14 -8.15
N GLU A 185 -34.49 33.08 -8.62
CA GLU A 185 -34.32 33.70 -9.94
C GLU A 185 -33.03 34.53 -10.03
N ASN A 186 -32.36 34.47 -11.18
CA ASN A 186 -31.08 35.14 -11.41
C ASN A 186 -31.14 36.67 -11.18
N VAL A 187 -32.26 37.31 -11.52
CA VAL A 187 -32.47 38.76 -11.34
C VAL A 187 -32.51 39.15 -9.87
N LEU A 188 -33.07 38.29 -9.01
CA LEU A 188 -33.15 38.52 -7.57
C LEU A 188 -31.77 38.36 -6.91
N LEU A 189 -31.04 37.32 -7.29
CA LEU A 189 -29.64 37.10 -6.89
C LEU A 189 -28.75 38.28 -7.27
N GLU A 190 -28.84 38.80 -8.50
CA GLU A 190 -28.08 39.96 -8.93
C GLU A 190 -28.39 41.22 -8.11
N THR A 191 -29.67 41.45 -7.80
CA THR A 191 -30.12 42.62 -7.04
C THR A 191 -29.56 42.58 -5.61
N LEU A 192 -29.63 41.42 -4.97
CA LEU A 192 -29.08 41.20 -3.62
C LEU A 192 -27.55 41.36 -3.57
N LEU A 193 -26.84 40.91 -4.61
CA LEU A 193 -25.39 41.10 -4.71
C LEU A 193 -25.04 42.59 -4.92
N LYS A 194 -25.79 43.31 -5.76
CA LYS A 194 -25.61 44.77 -6.01
C LYS A 194 -25.95 45.63 -4.80
N GLU A 195 -26.99 45.29 -4.04
CA GLU A 195 -27.40 46.02 -2.84
C GLU A 195 -26.37 45.89 -1.70
N ASN A 196 -25.74 44.72 -1.57
CA ASN A 196 -24.72 44.49 -0.53
C ASN A 196 -23.33 45.02 -0.92
N GLN A 197 -23.03 45.22 -2.21
CA GLN A 197 -21.86 46.00 -2.68
C GLN A 197 -21.88 47.45 -2.19
N LEU A 198 -23.07 48.04 -2.00
CA LEU A 198 -23.22 49.43 -1.54
C LEU A 198 -23.01 49.58 -0.02
N LYS A 199 -23.23 48.50 0.75
CA LYS A 199 -23.01 48.48 2.21
C LYS A 199 -21.53 48.30 2.56
N THR A 200 -20.82 47.45 1.84
CA THR A 200 -19.39 47.14 2.03
C THR A 200 -18.45 48.33 1.76
N LYS A 201 -18.82 49.26 0.88
CA LYS A 201 -18.04 50.51 0.65
C LYS A 201 -17.93 51.43 1.87
N LYS A 202 -18.70 51.22 2.94
CA LYS A 202 -18.57 51.98 4.21
C LYS A 202 -17.63 51.34 5.23
N THR A 203 -17.12 50.13 4.99
CA THR A 203 -16.37 49.33 5.97
C THR A 203 -14.94 49.00 5.50
N ALA A 204 -14.34 49.86 4.66
CA ALA A 204 -12.96 49.68 4.25
C ALA A 204 -11.99 50.13 5.36
N LEU A 205 -11.23 49.15 5.88
CA LEU A 205 -9.98 49.25 6.64
C LEU A 205 -10.08 49.64 8.13
N SER A 206 -10.36 48.63 8.97
CA SER A 206 -9.75 48.52 10.31
C SER A 206 -9.40 47.06 10.59
N LEU A 207 -8.30 46.57 10.01
CA LEU A 207 -7.64 45.36 10.48
C LEU A 207 -6.78 45.77 11.67
N ASP A 208 -7.33 45.65 12.87
CA ASP A 208 -6.59 45.86 14.11
C ASP A 208 -5.51 44.78 14.21
N SER A 209 -4.28 45.20 14.52
CA SER A 209 -3.13 44.32 14.71
C SER A 209 -3.23 43.56 16.04
N GLY A 210 -4.21 42.66 16.13
CA GLY A 210 -4.27 41.64 17.16
C GLY A 210 -3.40 40.46 16.75
N GLN A 211 -2.31 40.21 17.47
CA GLN A 211 -1.62 38.93 17.40
C GLN A 211 -2.55 37.85 17.96
N GLU A 212 -3.37 37.24 17.10
CA GLU A 212 -3.93 35.93 17.41
C GLU A 212 -2.87 34.89 17.06
N ASN A 213 -2.33 34.27 18.11
CA ASN A 213 -1.55 33.05 17.98
C ASN A 213 -2.42 32.02 17.27
N VAL A 214 -2.09 31.72 16.02
CA VAL A 214 -2.61 30.54 15.32
C VAL A 214 -2.23 29.34 16.18
N ASP A 215 -3.23 28.75 16.83
CA ASP A 215 -3.04 27.62 17.73
C ASP A 215 -2.42 26.48 16.92
N SER A 216 -1.20 26.08 17.29
CA SER A 216 -0.35 25.14 16.54
C SER A 216 -0.87 23.69 16.53
N SER A 217 -2.12 23.47 16.95
CA SER A 217 -2.76 22.16 17.08
C SER A 217 -3.65 21.78 15.88
N ASP A 218 -3.93 22.71 14.95
CA ASP A 218 -4.98 22.56 13.94
C ASP A 218 -4.47 22.24 12.51
N THR A 219 -3.42 21.41 12.41
CA THR A 219 -2.80 21.09 11.12
C THR A 219 -3.53 19.94 10.42
N LEU A 220 -4.14 20.21 9.27
CA LEU A 220 -4.72 19.16 8.42
C LEU A 220 -3.63 18.31 7.77
N GLU A 221 -3.79 17.01 7.89
CA GLU A 221 -2.91 16.02 7.31
C GLU A 221 -3.47 15.55 5.97
N LYS A 222 -2.57 15.27 5.03
CA LYS A 222 -2.89 14.68 3.73
C LYS A 222 -2.07 13.42 3.53
N THR A 223 -2.70 12.38 3.02
CA THR A 223 -2.00 11.23 2.44
C THR A 223 -2.51 10.98 1.02
N THR A 224 -1.61 10.58 0.14
CA THR A 224 -1.93 10.28 -1.26
C THR A 224 -1.33 8.94 -1.63
N LEU A 225 -2.17 8.05 -2.12
CA LEU A 225 -1.81 6.70 -2.50
C LEU A 225 -1.94 6.54 -4.01
N LYS A 226 -1.01 5.80 -4.61
CA LYS A 226 -1.01 5.45 -6.03
C LYS A 226 -0.77 3.95 -6.18
N LYS A 227 -1.37 3.30 -7.17
CA LYS A 227 -1.26 1.83 -7.36
C LYS A 227 -1.83 1.04 -6.18
N ALA A 228 -2.96 1.50 -5.65
CA ALA A 228 -3.76 0.72 -4.70
C ALA A 228 -4.15 -0.63 -5.32
N LYS A 229 -4.37 -1.64 -4.46
CA LYS A 229 -4.87 -2.97 -4.85
C LYS A 229 -6.24 -2.85 -5.53
N ALA A 230 -6.67 -3.91 -6.21
CA ALA A 230 -7.99 -3.92 -6.85
C ALA A 230 -9.11 -4.00 -5.79
N PHE A 231 -10.23 -3.35 -6.05
CA PHE A 231 -11.42 -3.35 -5.18
C PHE A 231 -12.62 -3.94 -5.93
N THR A 232 -13.34 -4.85 -5.26
CA THR A 232 -14.66 -5.32 -5.72
C THR A 232 -15.76 -4.40 -5.20
N GLN A 233 -16.98 -4.54 -5.72
CA GLN A 233 -18.12 -3.76 -5.24
C GLN A 233 -18.45 -4.06 -3.76
N GLU A 234 -18.27 -5.30 -3.32
CA GLU A 234 -18.46 -5.69 -1.92
C GLU A 234 -17.40 -5.03 -1.01
N ALA A 235 -16.16 -4.91 -1.49
CA ALA A 235 -15.08 -4.25 -0.77
C ALA A 235 -15.32 -2.73 -0.60
N LEU A 236 -16.15 -2.11 -1.44
CA LEU A 236 -16.55 -0.70 -1.29
C LEU A 236 -17.47 -0.47 -0.10
N GLN A 237 -18.33 -1.44 0.25
CA GLN A 237 -19.19 -1.33 1.44
C GLN A 237 -18.36 -1.31 2.73
N VAL A 238 -17.30 -2.13 2.77
CA VAL A 238 -16.33 -2.12 3.87
C VAL A 238 -15.51 -0.84 3.86
N LEU A 239 -15.15 -0.33 2.68
CA LEU A 239 -14.44 0.94 2.56
C LEU A 239 -15.29 2.10 3.10
N GLU A 240 -16.57 2.13 2.78
CA GLU A 240 -17.54 3.11 3.28
C GLU A 240 -17.66 3.07 4.81
N SER A 241 -17.81 1.88 5.40
CA SER A 241 -17.95 1.76 6.87
C SER A 241 -16.72 2.30 7.59
N LYS A 242 -15.50 2.03 7.08
CA LYS A 242 -14.25 2.53 7.67
C LYS A 242 -14.14 4.04 7.69
N PHE A 243 -14.63 4.70 6.64
CA PHE A 243 -14.69 6.15 6.60
C PHE A 243 -15.73 6.72 7.56
N LEU A 244 -16.94 6.15 7.60
CA LEU A 244 -18.04 6.60 8.46
C LEU A 244 -17.78 6.37 9.96
N GLU A 245 -17.08 5.29 10.31
CA GLU A 245 -16.74 4.93 11.69
C GLU A 245 -15.46 5.63 12.19
N ASN A 246 -14.84 6.49 11.38
CA ASN A 246 -13.60 7.20 11.69
C ASN A 246 -12.43 6.27 12.09
N GLU A 247 -12.34 5.07 11.50
CA GLU A 247 -11.27 4.10 11.79
C GLU A 247 -9.85 4.61 11.47
N TRP A 248 -9.73 5.65 10.66
CA TRP A 248 -8.46 6.20 10.15
C TRP A 248 -8.16 7.61 10.63
N GLY A 249 -8.78 8.01 11.74
CA GLY A 249 -8.79 9.39 12.21
C GLY A 249 -9.96 10.18 11.63
N ASN A 250 -9.97 11.49 11.87
CA ASN A 250 -11.07 12.36 11.45
C ASN A 250 -10.88 12.76 9.98
N VAL A 251 -11.40 11.94 9.07
CA VAL A 251 -11.30 12.16 7.62
C VAL A 251 -12.31 13.21 7.17
N CYS A 252 -11.82 14.35 6.69
CA CYS A 252 -12.64 15.45 6.18
C CYS A 252 -12.99 15.28 4.69
N ARG A 253 -12.12 14.61 3.92
CA ARG A 253 -12.37 14.31 2.52
C ARG A 253 -11.54 13.11 2.06
N ALA A 254 -12.14 12.25 1.25
CA ALA A 254 -11.37 11.34 0.43
C ALA A 254 -11.92 11.32 -1.01
N LYS A 255 -11.03 11.31 -1.99
CA LYS A 255 -11.41 11.11 -3.39
C LYS A 255 -10.38 10.29 -4.12
N GLY A 256 -10.81 9.46 -5.07
CA GLY A 256 -9.88 8.69 -5.86
C GLY A 256 -10.49 7.75 -6.87
N HIS A 257 -9.61 7.17 -7.67
CA HIS A 257 -9.87 6.11 -8.62
C HIS A 257 -9.29 4.80 -8.06
N LEU A 258 -10.09 3.74 -8.04
CA LEU A 258 -9.70 2.39 -7.65
C LEU A 258 -9.95 1.46 -8.83
N ASN A 259 -9.06 0.50 -9.09
CA ASN A 259 -9.25 -0.44 -10.19
C ASN A 259 -10.06 -1.65 -9.71
N THR A 260 -10.91 -2.21 -10.58
CA THR A 260 -11.58 -3.49 -10.31
C THR A 260 -10.75 -4.65 -10.90
N PRO A 261 -10.92 -5.89 -10.40
CA PRO A 261 -10.27 -7.07 -10.99
C PRO A 261 -10.58 -7.29 -12.48
N GLU A 262 -11.73 -6.80 -12.94
CA GLU A 262 -12.20 -6.88 -14.34
C GLU A 262 -11.61 -5.78 -15.24
N GLY A 263 -10.73 -4.93 -14.72
CA GLY A 263 -10.05 -3.88 -15.48
C GLY A 263 -10.86 -2.59 -15.65
N LYS A 264 -11.93 -2.41 -14.86
CA LYS A 264 -12.71 -1.16 -14.80
C LYS A 264 -12.17 -0.22 -13.73
N THR A 265 -12.71 1.00 -13.68
CA THR A 265 -12.34 2.01 -12.68
C THR A 265 -13.56 2.38 -11.84
N ILE A 266 -13.41 2.36 -10.52
CA ILE A 266 -14.34 2.96 -9.57
C ILE A 266 -13.83 4.35 -9.23
N HIS A 267 -14.64 5.38 -9.47
CA HIS A 267 -14.41 6.71 -8.93
C HIS A 267 -15.22 6.86 -7.65
N PHE A 268 -14.58 7.22 -6.53
CA PHE A 268 -15.28 7.44 -5.26
C PHE A 268 -14.98 8.83 -4.69
N ASN A 269 -15.96 9.35 -3.96
CA ASN A 269 -15.88 10.60 -3.24
C ASN A 269 -16.51 10.43 -1.86
N TYR A 270 -15.81 10.92 -0.85
CA TYR A 270 -16.21 10.86 0.55
C TYR A 270 -16.07 12.23 1.20
N THR A 271 -17.13 12.62 1.90
CA THR A 271 -17.16 13.67 2.91
C THR A 271 -17.84 13.10 4.17
N PRO A 272 -17.61 13.65 5.37
CA PRO A 272 -18.27 13.16 6.58
C PRO A 272 -19.77 12.93 6.37
N GLY A 273 -20.24 11.71 6.68
CA GLY A 273 -21.66 11.33 6.52
C GLY A 273 -22.10 10.93 5.09
N ARG A 274 -21.22 11.02 4.08
CA ARG A 274 -21.58 10.72 2.69
C ARG A 274 -20.45 10.05 1.91
N PHE A 275 -20.69 8.81 1.47
CA PHE A 275 -19.81 8.08 0.56
C PHE A 275 -20.56 7.85 -0.78
N CYS A 276 -19.96 8.26 -1.90
CA CYS A 276 -20.55 8.11 -3.23
C CYS A 276 -19.51 7.49 -4.17
N TRP A 277 -19.94 6.60 -5.05
CA TRP A 277 -19.06 5.99 -6.05
C TRP A 277 -19.78 5.69 -7.37
N GLU A 278 -19.00 5.67 -8.44
CA GLU A 278 -19.46 5.38 -9.81
C GLU A 278 -18.47 4.44 -10.51
N LEU A 279 -18.99 3.56 -11.37
CA LEU A 279 -18.18 2.65 -12.18
C LEU A 279 -17.99 3.21 -13.59
N GLN A 280 -16.75 3.26 -14.04
CA GLN A 280 -16.34 3.68 -15.37
C GLN A 280 -15.68 2.52 -16.13
N ASP A 281 -16.03 2.35 -17.40
CA ASP A 281 -15.46 1.29 -18.26
C ASP A 281 -14.02 1.59 -18.69
N ALA A 282 -13.55 2.83 -18.56
CA ALA A 282 -12.18 3.22 -18.88
C ALA A 282 -11.21 2.82 -17.75
N PHE A 283 -10.05 2.26 -18.12
CA PHE A 283 -8.98 1.96 -17.15
C PHE A 283 -8.18 3.23 -16.83
N ILE A 284 -8.27 3.68 -15.58
CA ILE A 284 -7.50 4.79 -15.03
C ILE A 284 -6.61 4.23 -13.91
N PRO A 285 -5.29 4.51 -13.88
CA PRO A 285 -4.42 4.03 -12.81
C PRO A 285 -4.91 4.47 -11.43
N SER A 286 -4.97 3.55 -10.47
CA SER A 286 -5.48 3.86 -9.14
C SER A 286 -4.69 4.96 -8.44
N ALA A 287 -5.42 5.94 -7.93
CA ALA A 287 -4.90 7.04 -7.15
C ALA A 287 -5.98 7.57 -6.22
N LEU A 288 -5.67 7.75 -4.93
CA LEU A 288 -6.58 8.39 -4.00
C LEU A 288 -5.87 9.39 -3.10
N THR A 289 -6.62 10.37 -2.63
CA THR A 289 -6.19 11.36 -1.66
C THR A 289 -7.14 11.33 -0.47
N VAL A 290 -6.59 11.26 0.74
CA VAL A 290 -7.32 11.35 2.01
C VAL A 290 -6.80 12.57 2.77
N ILE A 291 -7.71 13.39 3.28
CA ILE A 291 -7.43 14.63 4.01
C ILE A 291 -8.21 14.59 5.32
N GLY A 292 -7.55 14.87 6.43
CA GLY A 292 -8.17 14.81 7.76
C GLY A 292 -7.25 15.24 8.90
N LYS A 293 -7.74 15.11 10.14
CA LYS A 293 -6.97 15.36 11.36
C LYS A 293 -6.61 14.05 12.05
N SER A 294 -5.39 13.97 12.61
CA SER A 294 -4.89 12.79 13.32
C SER A 294 -5.02 11.53 12.45
N LEU A 295 -4.60 11.63 11.19
CA LEU A 295 -4.76 10.54 10.24
C LEU A 295 -3.83 9.38 10.59
N GLU A 296 -4.40 8.18 10.72
CA GLU A 296 -3.62 6.94 10.87
C GLU A 296 -3.03 6.50 9.51
N LYS A 297 -2.05 7.25 9.00
CA LYS A 297 -1.50 7.10 7.64
C LYS A 297 -0.98 5.70 7.34
N GLU A 298 -0.33 5.04 8.31
CA GLU A 298 0.12 3.66 8.15
C GLU A 298 -1.06 2.71 7.93
N LYS A 299 -2.12 2.79 8.74
CA LYS A 299 -3.32 1.95 8.59
C LYS A 299 -4.04 2.19 7.27
N ILE A 300 -4.16 3.46 6.85
CA ILE A 300 -4.72 3.82 5.54
C ILE A 300 -3.87 3.17 4.44
N HIS A 301 -2.54 3.33 4.49
CA HIS A 301 -1.64 2.74 3.52
C HIS A 301 -1.75 1.20 3.49
N GLU A 302 -1.71 0.53 4.65
CA GLU A 302 -1.87 -0.93 4.76
C GLU A 302 -3.19 -1.44 4.21
N TYR A 303 -4.28 -0.68 4.34
CA TYR A 303 -5.58 -1.09 3.83
C TYR A 303 -5.64 -1.06 2.30
N PHE A 304 -5.12 0.00 1.69
CA PHE A 304 -5.22 0.24 0.25
C PHE A 304 -4.13 -0.45 -0.58
N TYR A 305 -3.04 -0.91 0.04
CA TYR A 305 -2.07 -1.77 -0.60
C TYR A 305 -2.28 -3.22 -0.17
N GLU A 306 -2.02 -4.18 -1.06
CA GLU A 306 -1.76 -5.55 -0.61
C GLU A 306 -0.60 -5.49 0.37
N LYS A 307 -0.69 -6.25 1.48
CA LYS A 307 0.43 -6.44 2.40
C LYS A 307 1.66 -6.71 1.52
N LYS A 308 2.67 -5.86 1.59
CA LYS A 308 3.83 -6.01 0.71
C LYS A 308 4.56 -7.26 1.19
N ILE A 309 4.82 -8.19 0.26
CA ILE A 309 5.87 -9.19 0.47
C ILE A 309 7.17 -8.40 0.67
N HIS A 310 7.57 -8.24 1.92
CA HIS A 310 8.84 -7.64 2.28
C HIS A 310 9.93 -8.66 1.92
N ASP A 311 10.79 -8.32 0.95
CA ASP A 311 11.92 -9.19 0.65
C ASP A 311 12.96 -9.13 1.78
N PHE A 312 13.59 -10.27 2.04
CA PHE A 312 14.64 -10.36 3.04
C PHE A 312 16.01 -10.17 2.37
N PRO A 313 16.84 -9.20 2.81
CA PRO A 313 18.15 -8.95 2.22
C PRO A 313 19.11 -10.09 2.57
N CYS A 314 19.26 -11.04 1.66
CA CYS A 314 20.16 -12.18 1.84
C CYS A 314 21.61 -11.70 1.84
N GLN A 315 22.30 -11.84 2.98
CA GLN A 315 23.71 -11.48 3.12
C GLN A 315 24.65 -12.60 2.66
N ASN A 316 24.15 -13.84 2.63
CA ASN A 316 24.91 -15.00 2.15
C ASN A 316 24.57 -15.23 0.68
N ASN A 317 25.33 -14.58 -0.21
CA ASN A 317 25.33 -14.92 -1.63
C ASN A 317 26.09 -16.23 -1.79
N ASP A 318 25.36 -17.32 -2.08
CA ASP A 318 25.89 -18.56 -2.66
C ASP A 318 27.19 -19.12 -2.04
N MET A 319 27.09 -19.80 -0.89
CA MET A 319 28.11 -20.79 -0.51
C MET A 319 27.91 -22.05 -1.36
N ALA A 320 28.24 -21.95 -2.65
CA ALA A 320 28.65 -23.12 -3.39
C ALA A 320 30.09 -23.42 -3.02
N GLY A 321 30.34 -24.65 -2.60
CA GLY A 321 31.65 -25.13 -2.21
C GLY A 321 31.78 -25.44 -0.73
N LEU A 322 32.64 -26.41 -0.44
CA LEU A 322 33.04 -26.76 0.92
C LEU A 322 34.17 -25.80 1.36
N PRO A 323 34.22 -25.41 2.65
CA PRO A 323 35.36 -24.67 3.18
C PRO A 323 36.66 -25.46 3.00
N GLU A 324 37.76 -24.76 2.69
CA GLU A 324 39.08 -25.38 2.45
C GLU A 324 39.52 -26.28 3.62
N ILE A 325 39.20 -25.89 4.85
CA ILE A 325 39.49 -26.68 6.06
C ILE A 325 38.77 -28.04 6.02
N VAL A 326 37.52 -28.08 5.56
CA VAL A 326 36.72 -29.31 5.44
C VAL A 326 37.25 -30.19 4.32
N ILE A 327 37.64 -29.58 3.18
CA ILE A 327 38.22 -30.28 2.04
C ILE A 327 39.51 -31.01 2.45
N ASN A 328 40.41 -30.28 3.11
CA ASN A 328 41.70 -30.81 3.54
C ASN A 328 41.58 -31.89 4.63
N GLU A 329 40.53 -31.87 5.45
CA GLU A 329 40.28 -32.88 6.50
C GLU A 329 39.83 -34.23 5.91
N LEU A 330 38.97 -34.21 4.88
CA LEU A 330 38.21 -35.40 4.47
C LEU A 330 38.86 -36.24 3.36
N ASN A 331 39.81 -35.68 2.58
CA ASN A 331 40.48 -36.37 1.47
C ASN A 331 39.53 -37.20 0.58
N LEU A 332 38.39 -36.61 0.22
CA LEU A 332 37.34 -37.23 -0.58
C LEU A 332 37.55 -36.96 -2.08
N ALA A 333 37.09 -37.89 -2.93
CA ALA A 333 37.12 -37.71 -4.38
C ALA A 333 35.85 -36.99 -4.86
N PHE A 334 36.00 -35.83 -5.48
CA PHE A 334 34.92 -35.09 -6.12
C PHE A 334 34.91 -35.34 -7.64
N PRO A 335 33.74 -35.50 -8.28
CA PRO A 335 32.38 -35.26 -7.74
C PRO A 335 31.71 -36.47 -7.05
N GLN A 336 32.36 -37.63 -6.95
CA GLN A 336 31.76 -38.87 -6.43
C GLN A 336 31.23 -38.72 -5.01
N ALA A 337 31.91 -37.91 -4.19
CA ALA A 337 31.50 -37.59 -2.82
C ALA A 337 30.08 -36.98 -2.72
N TYR A 338 29.59 -36.31 -3.77
CA TYR A 338 28.23 -35.80 -3.82
C TYR A 338 27.19 -36.87 -4.16
N GLN A 339 27.58 -38.11 -4.46
CA GLN A 339 26.70 -39.19 -4.88
C GLN A 339 26.65 -40.36 -3.88
N GLU A 340 27.59 -40.43 -2.94
CA GLU A 340 27.74 -41.54 -2.02
C GLU A 340 27.29 -41.15 -0.60
N SER A 341 26.48 -42.01 0.03
CA SER A 341 25.90 -41.74 1.35
C SER A 341 26.96 -41.58 2.45
N GLU A 342 28.03 -42.37 2.38
CA GLU A 342 29.13 -42.31 3.35
C GLU A 342 29.92 -41.00 3.26
N ALA A 343 30.22 -40.56 2.03
CA ALA A 343 30.91 -39.30 1.80
C ALA A 343 30.04 -38.10 2.23
N MET A 344 28.74 -38.11 1.93
CA MET A 344 27.81 -37.07 2.40
C MET A 344 27.77 -36.98 3.93
N MET A 345 27.75 -38.13 4.62
CA MET A 345 27.79 -38.19 6.09
C MET A 345 29.06 -37.53 6.63
N GLN A 346 30.22 -37.89 6.08
CA GLN A 346 31.52 -37.34 6.50
C GLN A 346 31.59 -35.82 6.28
N ILE A 347 31.11 -35.34 5.13
CA ILE A 347 31.04 -33.90 4.84
C ILE A 347 30.13 -33.19 5.83
N ALA A 348 28.95 -33.75 6.14
CA ALA A 348 28.00 -33.14 7.06
C ALA A 348 28.56 -33.04 8.49
N LEU A 349 29.27 -34.08 8.95
CA LEU A 349 29.93 -34.08 10.28
C LEU A 349 31.08 -33.06 10.35
N SER A 350 31.93 -33.00 9.33
CA SER A 350 33.02 -32.02 9.29
C SER A 350 32.48 -30.57 9.19
N LEU A 351 31.44 -30.34 8.38
CA LEU A 351 30.77 -29.03 8.33
C LEU A 351 30.13 -28.64 9.66
N LYS A 352 29.47 -29.59 10.35
CA LYS A 352 28.92 -29.37 11.69
C LYS A 352 30.02 -28.91 12.66
N LYS A 353 31.13 -29.65 12.70
CA LYS A 353 32.29 -29.34 13.56
C LYS A 353 32.92 -27.98 13.21
N TYR A 354 33.17 -27.73 11.93
CA TYR A 354 33.73 -26.46 11.44
C TYR A 354 32.83 -25.26 11.79
N ALA A 355 31.52 -25.44 11.68
CA ALA A 355 30.54 -24.39 11.94
C ALA A 355 30.25 -24.16 13.43
N GLY A 356 30.66 -25.07 14.32
CA GLY A 356 30.15 -25.12 15.68
C GLY A 356 28.63 -25.34 15.73
N SER A 357 28.06 -26.01 14.73
CA SER A 357 26.61 -26.18 14.59
C SER A 357 26.09 -27.29 15.51
N PRO A 358 24.88 -27.14 16.09
CA PRO A 358 24.25 -28.21 16.85
C PRO A 358 23.63 -29.32 15.97
N HIS A 359 23.70 -29.19 14.64
CA HIS A 359 23.07 -30.11 13.69
C HIS A 359 23.90 -30.30 12.42
N CYS A 360 23.65 -31.41 11.72
CA CYS A 360 24.12 -31.68 10.38
C CYS A 360 23.09 -31.19 9.34
N GLU A 361 23.52 -30.44 8.33
CA GLU A 361 22.67 -30.00 7.22
C GLU A 361 22.98 -30.80 5.95
N LEU A 362 21.94 -31.29 5.28
CA LEU A 362 22.04 -32.05 4.03
C LEU A 362 20.86 -31.70 3.12
N PRO A 363 20.99 -31.79 1.77
CA PRO A 363 22.23 -31.89 1.01
C PRO A 363 22.96 -30.54 0.92
N PHE A 364 24.14 -30.52 0.30
CA PHE A 364 24.97 -29.32 0.14
C PHE A 364 24.65 -28.52 -1.14
N CYS A 365 23.50 -28.76 -1.77
CA CYS A 365 23.12 -28.15 -3.05
C CYS A 365 21.59 -28.09 -3.20
N HIS A 366 21.13 -27.52 -4.32
CA HIS A 366 19.69 -27.33 -4.62
C HIS A 366 19.22 -28.17 -5.82
N THR A 367 19.87 -29.30 -6.09
CA THR A 367 19.67 -30.06 -7.34
C THR A 367 19.16 -31.49 -7.15
N VAL A 368 18.95 -31.96 -5.92
CA VAL A 368 18.62 -33.37 -5.65
C VAL A 368 17.21 -33.71 -6.14
N GLU A 369 16.23 -32.89 -5.82
CA GLU A 369 14.83 -33.06 -6.22
C GLU A 369 14.69 -32.93 -7.75
N GLY A 370 15.38 -31.96 -8.33
CA GLY A 370 15.46 -31.77 -9.78
C GLY A 370 16.04 -32.99 -10.49
N GLU A 371 17.16 -33.53 -10.00
CA GLU A 371 17.77 -34.75 -10.54
C GLU A 371 16.86 -35.96 -10.38
N ALA A 372 16.19 -36.10 -9.24
CA ALA A 372 15.23 -37.19 -9.00
C ALA A 372 14.04 -37.15 -9.97
N LEU A 373 13.73 -35.97 -10.53
CA LEU A 373 12.74 -35.76 -11.59
C LEU A 373 13.34 -35.83 -13.01
N GLY A 374 14.65 -36.08 -13.14
CA GLY A 374 15.33 -36.26 -14.43
C GLY A 374 16.15 -35.07 -14.94
N ALA A 375 16.39 -34.04 -14.11
CA ALA A 375 17.28 -32.95 -14.49
C ALA A 375 18.72 -33.44 -14.72
N ARG A 376 19.40 -32.85 -15.73
CA ARG A 376 20.83 -33.07 -15.94
C ARG A 376 21.62 -32.21 -14.97
N ILE A 377 22.56 -32.79 -14.24
CA ILE A 377 23.37 -32.07 -13.24
C ILE A 377 24.83 -31.98 -13.68
N ARG A 378 25.42 -30.79 -13.54
CA ARG A 378 26.86 -30.58 -13.59
C ARG A 378 27.37 -30.61 -12.16
N TYR A 379 28.05 -31.70 -11.79
CA TYR A 379 28.44 -31.92 -10.40
C TYR A 379 29.56 -31.01 -9.89
N GLY A 380 30.35 -30.41 -10.78
CA GLY A 380 31.46 -29.54 -10.40
C GLY A 380 32.54 -30.29 -9.61
N ASP A 381 33.22 -29.54 -8.76
CA ASP A 381 34.26 -29.99 -7.82
C ASP A 381 33.89 -29.56 -6.39
N GLU A 382 34.81 -29.74 -5.44
CA GLU A 382 34.65 -29.36 -4.04
C GLU A 382 34.38 -27.87 -3.80
N THR A 383 34.77 -27.00 -4.73
CA THR A 383 34.63 -25.54 -4.61
C THR A 383 33.35 -25.00 -5.25
N VAL A 384 32.83 -25.66 -6.29
CA VAL A 384 31.63 -25.20 -7.01
C VAL A 384 30.38 -25.99 -6.63
N GLY A 385 30.54 -27.29 -6.38
CA GLY A 385 29.47 -28.23 -6.08
C GLY A 385 28.43 -28.42 -7.22
N PRO A 386 27.38 -29.22 -6.96
CA PRO A 386 26.39 -29.57 -7.97
C PRO A 386 25.50 -28.39 -8.41
N ARG A 387 25.41 -28.18 -9.73
CA ARG A 387 24.59 -27.14 -10.39
C ARG A 387 23.70 -27.73 -11.49
N SER A 388 22.62 -27.02 -11.82
CA SER A 388 21.76 -27.36 -12.96
C SER A 388 22.59 -27.41 -14.25
N GLY A 389 22.36 -28.45 -15.06
CA GLY A 389 22.96 -28.68 -16.36
C GLY A 389 22.14 -28.07 -17.50
N GLU A 390 22.05 -28.78 -18.62
CA GLU A 390 21.19 -28.40 -19.74
C GLU A 390 19.72 -28.65 -19.40
N ALA A 391 18.84 -27.71 -19.79
CA ALA A 391 17.40 -27.84 -19.60
C ALA A 391 16.85 -29.05 -20.36
N VAL A 392 16.02 -29.84 -19.68
CA VAL A 392 15.40 -31.06 -20.21
C VAL A 392 13.94 -30.86 -20.60
N CYS A 393 13.29 -29.81 -20.10
CA CYS A 393 11.91 -29.43 -20.40
C CYS A 393 11.86 -28.08 -21.14
N GLN A 394 10.94 -27.94 -22.10
CA GLN A 394 10.75 -26.71 -22.89
C GLN A 394 9.30 -26.18 -22.84
N SER A 395 8.39 -26.92 -22.21
CA SER A 395 6.98 -26.57 -22.09
C SER A 395 6.36 -27.07 -20.78
N ALA A 396 5.19 -26.52 -20.40
CA ALA A 396 4.42 -27.04 -19.27
C ALA A 396 3.96 -28.49 -19.48
N GLU A 397 3.71 -28.91 -20.73
CA GLU A 397 3.36 -30.29 -21.06
C GLU A 397 4.53 -31.26 -20.77
N ASP A 398 5.78 -30.87 -21.05
CA ASP A 398 6.95 -31.68 -20.70
C ASP A 398 7.05 -31.87 -19.17
N LEU A 399 6.79 -30.81 -18.41
CA LEU A 399 6.80 -30.85 -16.93
C LEU A 399 5.71 -31.79 -16.39
N LEU A 400 4.53 -31.80 -17.01
CA LEU A 400 3.43 -32.70 -16.64
C LEU A 400 3.68 -34.16 -17.04
N ALA A 401 4.58 -34.40 -17.99
CA ALA A 401 4.97 -35.75 -18.42
C ALA A 401 6.13 -36.34 -17.59
N LEU A 402 6.66 -35.61 -16.61
CA LEU A 402 7.75 -36.08 -15.76
C LEU A 402 7.33 -37.29 -14.91
N PRO A 403 8.21 -38.28 -14.75
CA PRO A 403 7.94 -39.38 -13.84
C PRO A 403 7.97 -38.89 -12.37
N PRO A 404 7.29 -39.60 -11.46
CA PRO A 404 7.45 -39.35 -10.03
C PRO A 404 8.90 -39.60 -9.58
N MET A 405 9.31 -38.92 -8.51
CA MET A 405 10.61 -39.14 -7.87
C MET A 405 10.73 -40.60 -7.40
N ASN A 406 11.87 -41.20 -7.73
CA ASN A 406 12.25 -42.53 -7.27
C ASN A 406 13.26 -42.42 -6.12
N PHE A 407 12.79 -42.67 -4.90
CA PHE A 407 13.60 -42.57 -3.68
C PHE A 407 14.55 -43.76 -3.44
N THR A 408 14.50 -44.81 -4.26
CA THR A 408 15.34 -46.02 -4.09
C THR A 408 16.55 -46.06 -5.00
N GLN A 409 16.77 -45.02 -5.82
CA GLN A 409 17.92 -44.94 -6.74
C GLN A 409 18.47 -43.53 -6.82
N GLY A 410 19.67 -43.41 -7.40
CA GLY A 410 20.33 -42.12 -7.61
C GLY A 410 20.69 -41.41 -6.30
N ARG A 411 21.00 -40.12 -6.42
CA ARG A 411 21.54 -39.32 -5.32
C ARG A 411 20.54 -39.10 -4.18
N ILE A 412 19.25 -39.03 -4.49
CA ILE A 412 18.21 -38.88 -3.46
C ILE A 412 18.15 -40.10 -2.53
N SER A 413 18.40 -41.30 -3.04
CA SER A 413 18.53 -42.51 -2.22
C SER A 413 19.78 -42.47 -1.35
N ALA A 414 20.92 -42.02 -1.89
CA ALA A 414 22.15 -41.86 -1.13
C ALA A 414 22.00 -40.81 -0.02
N LEU A 415 21.31 -39.71 -0.30
CA LEU A 415 20.96 -38.67 0.67
C LEU A 415 20.12 -39.22 1.82
N LEU A 416 19.04 -39.95 1.51
CA LEU A 416 18.18 -40.57 2.53
C LEU A 416 18.95 -41.57 3.42
N GLN A 417 19.84 -42.37 2.82
CA GLN A 417 20.72 -43.27 3.56
C GLN A 417 21.72 -42.51 4.46
N ALA A 418 22.27 -41.39 3.99
CA ALA A 418 23.16 -40.54 4.80
C ALA A 418 22.41 -39.95 6.00
N CYS A 419 21.18 -39.47 5.78
CA CYS A 419 20.31 -38.99 6.87
C CYS A 419 20.04 -40.09 7.90
N ASN A 420 19.65 -41.30 7.46
CA ASN A 420 19.39 -42.43 8.36
C ASN A 420 20.62 -42.79 9.20
N LYS A 421 21.80 -42.92 8.59
CA LYS A 421 23.04 -43.21 9.32
C LYS A 421 23.40 -42.15 10.36
N LEU A 422 23.25 -40.86 10.00
CA LEU A 422 23.50 -39.75 10.94
C LEU A 422 22.53 -39.83 12.12
N THR A 423 21.23 -40.01 11.85
CA THR A 423 20.23 -40.13 12.92
C THR A 423 20.46 -41.35 13.80
N GLU A 424 20.88 -42.50 13.25
CA GLU A 424 21.26 -43.69 14.03
C GLU A 424 22.48 -43.45 14.94
N GLN A 425 23.37 -42.54 14.56
CA GLN A 425 24.50 -42.08 15.40
C GLN A 425 24.07 -41.05 16.46
N GLY A 426 22.78 -40.70 16.54
CA GLY A 426 22.24 -39.71 17.46
C GLY A 426 22.41 -38.26 16.99
N GLU A 427 22.80 -38.04 15.74
CA GLU A 427 22.94 -36.70 15.19
C GLU A 427 21.59 -36.07 14.82
N LYS A 428 21.45 -34.77 15.10
CA LYS A 428 20.31 -33.99 14.62
C LYS A 428 20.55 -33.60 13.17
N VAL A 429 19.67 -34.05 12.27
CA VAL A 429 19.76 -33.79 10.82
C VAL A 429 18.69 -32.78 10.42
N VAL A 430 19.12 -31.69 9.77
CA VAL A 430 18.25 -30.74 9.07
C VAL A 430 18.31 -31.04 7.57
N LEU A 431 17.21 -31.56 7.02
CA LEU A 431 17.10 -31.81 5.58
C LEU A 431 16.59 -30.56 4.85
N TYR A 432 17.42 -30.02 3.96
CA TYR A 432 17.05 -28.91 3.09
C TYR A 432 16.15 -29.40 1.94
N LEU A 433 15.08 -28.66 1.69
CA LEU A 433 14.08 -28.87 0.64
C LEU A 433 14.02 -27.64 -0.26
N SER A 434 14.13 -27.87 -1.57
CA SER A 434 13.95 -26.84 -2.59
C SER A 434 12.48 -26.54 -2.82
N GLY A 435 12.16 -25.25 -2.96
CA GLY A 435 10.85 -24.79 -3.40
C GLY A 435 10.61 -25.03 -4.89
N PRO A 436 9.37 -24.83 -5.35
CA PRO A 436 8.92 -25.24 -6.68
C PRO A 436 9.69 -24.52 -7.79
N LEU A 437 9.97 -23.22 -7.67
CA LEU A 437 10.66 -22.50 -8.74
C LEU A 437 12.13 -22.89 -8.82
N THR A 438 12.79 -23.11 -7.68
CA THR A 438 14.14 -23.68 -7.64
C THR A 438 14.19 -25.06 -8.30
N ILE A 439 13.25 -25.97 -7.99
CA ILE A 439 13.17 -27.30 -8.63
C ILE A 439 12.96 -27.15 -10.14
N LEU A 440 11.96 -26.36 -10.57
CA LEU A 440 11.63 -26.19 -11.98
C LEU A 440 12.77 -25.55 -12.78
N ASN A 441 13.52 -24.63 -12.16
CA ASN A 441 14.70 -24.02 -12.79
C ASN A 441 15.88 -25.00 -12.98
N THR A 442 15.85 -26.19 -12.36
CA THR A 442 16.79 -27.27 -12.71
C THR A 442 16.38 -28.04 -13.97
N LEU A 443 15.08 -28.04 -14.28
CA LEU A 443 14.48 -28.81 -15.38
C LEU A 443 14.29 -27.95 -16.65
N MET A 444 14.07 -26.64 -16.49
CA MET A 444 13.69 -25.70 -17.55
C MET A 444 14.44 -24.37 -17.39
N ASP A 445 14.75 -23.68 -18.50
CA ASP A 445 15.32 -22.32 -18.48
C ASP A 445 14.32 -21.35 -17.82
N ALA A 446 14.80 -20.53 -16.87
CA ALA A 446 13.97 -19.58 -16.13
C ALA A 446 13.08 -18.70 -17.01
N ARG A 447 13.57 -18.24 -18.18
CA ARG A 447 12.78 -17.38 -19.08
C ARG A 447 11.62 -18.15 -19.70
N VAL A 448 11.83 -19.42 -20.04
CA VAL A 448 10.78 -20.30 -20.56
C VAL A 448 9.78 -20.60 -19.44
N LEU A 449 10.26 -20.91 -18.24
CA LEU A 449 9.42 -21.18 -17.07
C LEU A 449 8.48 -20.01 -16.77
N PHE A 450 9.00 -18.79 -16.65
CA PHE A 450 8.15 -17.61 -16.37
C PHE A 450 7.19 -17.30 -17.52
N LYS A 451 7.58 -17.60 -18.76
CA LYS A 451 6.70 -17.46 -19.92
C LYS A 451 5.53 -18.46 -19.87
N GLU A 452 5.79 -19.71 -19.51
CA GLU A 452 4.75 -20.74 -19.35
C GLU A 452 3.81 -20.42 -18.18
N ILE A 453 4.34 -19.96 -17.03
CA ILE A 453 3.51 -19.49 -15.89
C ILE A 453 2.54 -18.38 -16.29
N LYS A 454 2.97 -17.48 -17.18
CA LYS A 454 2.13 -16.40 -17.68
C LYS A 454 1.13 -16.87 -18.76
N ARG A 455 1.56 -17.72 -19.69
CA ARG A 455 0.76 -18.12 -20.86
C ARG A 455 -0.21 -19.26 -20.60
N LYS A 456 0.15 -20.20 -19.73
CA LYS A 456 -0.60 -21.43 -19.47
C LYS A 456 -0.82 -21.64 -17.96
N PRO A 457 -1.51 -20.71 -17.28
CA PRO A 457 -1.66 -20.74 -15.82
C PRO A 457 -2.30 -22.05 -15.32
N ASP A 458 -3.30 -22.58 -16.03
CA ASP A 458 -4.00 -23.81 -15.60
C ASP A 458 -3.10 -25.05 -15.66
N GLN A 459 -2.24 -25.16 -16.68
CA GLN A 459 -1.29 -26.26 -16.78
C GLN A 459 -0.21 -26.12 -15.71
N MET A 460 0.31 -24.91 -15.49
CA MET A 460 1.32 -24.68 -14.45
C MET A 460 0.76 -24.91 -13.04
N ASN A 461 -0.52 -24.64 -12.79
CA ASN A 461 -1.17 -25.02 -11.53
C ASN A 461 -1.14 -26.54 -11.31
N ARG A 462 -1.35 -27.34 -12.36
CA ARG A 462 -1.22 -28.81 -12.27
C ARG A 462 0.22 -29.26 -12.04
N VAL A 463 1.20 -28.58 -12.64
CA VAL A 463 2.63 -28.82 -12.35
C VAL A 463 2.94 -28.52 -10.89
N PHE A 464 2.41 -27.42 -10.36
CA PHE A 464 2.51 -27.06 -8.95
C PHE A 464 1.83 -28.08 -8.03
N ASP A 465 0.66 -28.61 -8.39
CA ASP A 465 0.01 -29.70 -7.64
C ASP A 465 0.86 -30.98 -7.65
N PHE A 466 1.43 -31.35 -8.80
CA PHE A 466 2.34 -32.48 -8.93
C PHE A 466 3.56 -32.33 -8.02
N LEU A 467 4.26 -31.20 -8.10
CA LEU A 467 5.45 -30.94 -7.27
C LEU A 467 5.11 -30.92 -5.79
N ARG A 468 3.95 -30.38 -5.39
CA ARG A 468 3.49 -30.42 -4.00
C ARG A 468 3.36 -31.86 -3.51
N GLY A 469 2.75 -32.72 -4.31
CA GLY A 469 2.64 -34.15 -4.01
C GLY A 469 4.01 -34.83 -3.86
N GLU A 470 4.95 -34.53 -4.74
CA GLU A 470 6.30 -35.10 -4.67
C GLU A 470 7.11 -34.58 -3.47
N THR A 471 7.01 -33.29 -3.12
CA THR A 471 7.63 -32.73 -1.91
C THR A 471 7.09 -33.42 -0.66
N LEU A 472 5.77 -33.63 -0.56
CA LEU A 472 5.16 -34.33 0.57
C LEU A 472 5.61 -35.80 0.65
N ARG A 473 5.72 -36.49 -0.50
CA ARG A 473 6.28 -37.84 -0.54
C ARG A 473 7.74 -37.89 -0.10
N PHE A 474 8.54 -36.90 -0.48
CA PHE A 474 9.94 -36.82 -0.09
C PHE A 474 10.09 -36.56 1.42
N ILE A 475 9.32 -35.64 1.99
CA ILE A 475 9.27 -35.42 3.45
C ILE A 475 8.94 -36.71 4.18
N LYS A 476 7.88 -37.43 3.74
CA LYS A 476 7.48 -38.69 4.36
C LYS A 476 8.58 -39.75 4.28
N GLU A 477 9.30 -39.83 3.17
CA GLU A 477 10.40 -40.77 3.03
C GLU A 477 11.60 -40.39 3.90
N ALA A 478 11.92 -39.10 4.02
CA ALA A 478 12.94 -38.60 4.93
C ALA A 478 12.61 -38.90 6.41
N GLN A 479 11.34 -38.76 6.80
CA GLN A 479 10.88 -39.10 8.15
C GLN A 479 11.04 -40.59 8.46
N LYS A 480 10.79 -41.49 7.50
CA LYS A 480 11.09 -42.93 7.67
C LYS A 480 12.57 -43.19 7.91
N ASN A 481 13.44 -42.30 7.40
CA ASN A 481 14.88 -42.32 7.59
C ASN A 481 15.32 -41.49 8.83
N GLY A 482 14.39 -41.16 9.73
CA GLY A 482 14.70 -40.54 11.03
C GLY A 482 14.79 -39.00 11.02
N VAL A 483 14.60 -38.34 9.87
CA VAL A 483 14.65 -36.88 9.80
C VAL A 483 13.42 -36.27 10.46
N THR A 484 13.64 -35.37 11.42
CA THR A 484 12.57 -34.59 12.06
C THR A 484 12.66 -33.10 11.82
N LEU A 485 13.80 -32.60 11.34
CA LEU A 485 14.02 -31.18 11.07
C LEU A 485 14.20 -30.95 9.59
N PHE A 486 13.52 -29.93 9.07
CA PHE A 486 13.57 -29.56 7.67
C PHE A 486 13.95 -28.09 7.54
N SER A 487 14.66 -27.74 6.47
CA SER A 487 14.75 -26.36 6.02
C SER A 487 14.13 -26.25 4.63
N TYR A 488 13.35 -25.21 4.36
CA TYR A 488 12.70 -25.03 3.07
C TYR A 488 13.06 -23.69 2.46
N GLY A 489 13.42 -23.66 1.17
CA GLY A 489 13.69 -22.39 0.50
C GLY A 489 13.48 -22.44 -1.01
N ASP A 490 12.91 -21.36 -1.55
CA ASP A 490 12.75 -21.14 -2.99
C ASP A 490 13.55 -19.91 -3.42
N SER A 491 14.86 -20.09 -3.61
CA SER A 491 15.78 -18.99 -3.94
C SER A 491 15.41 -18.27 -5.23
N VAL A 492 14.86 -18.99 -6.23
CA VAL A 492 14.38 -18.42 -7.49
C VAL A 492 13.07 -17.66 -7.31
N GLY A 493 12.24 -18.07 -6.34
CA GLY A 493 10.94 -17.47 -6.03
C GLY A 493 10.97 -16.19 -5.20
N GLY A 494 12.15 -15.64 -4.89
CA GLY A 494 12.27 -14.39 -4.13
C GLY A 494 11.63 -13.20 -4.85
N ALA A 495 10.94 -12.33 -4.10
CA ALA A 495 10.26 -11.17 -4.67
C ALA A 495 11.19 -10.20 -5.41
N ASN A 496 12.48 -10.16 -5.05
CA ASN A 496 13.51 -9.43 -5.80
C ASN A 496 13.79 -9.97 -7.21
N ILE A 497 13.50 -11.25 -7.47
CA ILE A 497 13.76 -11.90 -8.76
C ILE A 497 12.51 -11.85 -9.63
N ILE A 498 11.37 -12.28 -9.08
CA ILE A 498 10.13 -12.48 -9.86
C ILE A 498 9.12 -11.33 -9.71
N GLY A 499 9.39 -10.37 -8.84
CA GLY A 499 8.47 -9.29 -8.50
C GLY A 499 7.39 -9.70 -7.50
N PRO A 500 6.75 -8.72 -6.84
CA PRO A 500 5.80 -8.97 -5.74
C PRO A 500 4.55 -9.75 -6.18
N HIS A 501 3.96 -9.40 -7.32
CA HIS A 501 2.72 -10.03 -7.79
C HIS A 501 2.87 -11.53 -8.10
N LEU A 502 3.97 -11.92 -8.78
CA LEU A 502 4.21 -13.33 -9.04
C LEU A 502 4.60 -14.07 -7.75
N SER A 503 5.34 -13.42 -6.84
CA SER A 503 5.68 -13.99 -5.53
C SER A 503 4.43 -14.27 -4.69
N GLU A 504 3.47 -13.35 -4.67
CA GLU A 504 2.17 -13.53 -4.02
C GLU A 504 1.37 -14.67 -4.65
N LYS A 505 1.31 -14.72 -5.98
CA LYS A 505 0.63 -15.80 -6.69
C LYS A 505 1.20 -17.17 -6.33
N ILE A 506 2.53 -17.31 -6.33
CA ILE A 506 3.21 -18.56 -5.95
C ILE A 506 2.97 -18.88 -4.47
N THR A 507 3.00 -17.86 -3.61
CA THR A 507 2.74 -18.03 -2.18
C THR A 507 1.33 -18.55 -1.94
N THR A 508 0.34 -17.96 -2.60
CA THR A 508 -1.08 -18.31 -2.49
C THR A 508 -1.39 -19.69 -3.09
N GLN A 509 -0.85 -19.99 -4.27
CA GLN A 509 -1.24 -21.18 -5.04
C GLN A 509 -0.41 -22.42 -4.71
N TYR A 510 0.81 -22.26 -4.20
CA TYR A 510 1.71 -23.37 -3.88
C TYR A 510 2.17 -23.36 -2.43
N THR A 511 2.85 -22.29 -2.00
CA THR A 511 3.57 -22.29 -0.72
C THR A 511 2.63 -22.49 0.45
N TYR A 512 1.58 -21.68 0.57
CA TYR A 512 0.63 -21.79 1.67
C TYR A 512 -0.10 -23.14 1.70
N PRO A 513 -0.68 -23.65 0.59
CA PRO A 513 -1.26 -25.00 0.56
C PRO A 513 -0.28 -26.11 0.96
N LEU A 514 0.99 -26.02 0.53
CA LEU A 514 2.03 -26.97 0.94
C LEU A 514 2.28 -26.87 2.44
N MET A 515 2.52 -25.67 2.97
CA MET A 515 2.79 -25.46 4.39
C MET A 515 1.62 -25.90 5.26
N LYS A 516 0.37 -25.61 4.88
CA LYS A 516 -0.83 -26.06 5.60
C LYS A 516 -0.97 -27.58 5.63
N THR A 517 -0.59 -28.27 4.55
CA THR A 517 -0.57 -29.75 4.53
C THR A 517 0.54 -30.31 5.41
N ILE A 518 1.72 -29.68 5.40
CA ILE A 518 2.85 -30.07 6.25
C ILE A 518 2.50 -29.88 7.73
N ASP A 519 1.92 -28.74 8.08
CA ASP A 519 1.48 -28.38 9.44
C ASP A 519 0.50 -29.40 10.02
N THR A 520 -0.47 -29.82 9.21
CA THR A 520 -1.59 -30.66 9.67
C THR A 520 -1.35 -32.16 9.56
N GLN A 521 -0.44 -32.60 8.67
CA GLN A 521 -0.31 -34.04 8.33
C GLN A 521 1.11 -34.59 8.44
N MET A 522 2.14 -33.75 8.48
CA MET A 522 3.53 -34.19 8.39
C MET A 522 4.33 -33.92 9.66
N LEU A 523 4.22 -32.72 10.23
CA LEU A 523 4.98 -32.36 11.42
C LEU A 523 4.33 -32.94 12.69
N SER A 524 5.16 -33.31 13.65
CA SER A 524 4.80 -33.88 14.95
C SER A 524 5.47 -33.06 16.06
N GLU A 525 5.18 -33.36 17.34
CA GLU A 525 5.73 -32.63 18.50
C GLU A 525 7.27 -32.53 18.52
N ASN A 526 7.99 -33.41 17.83
CA ASN A 526 9.45 -33.41 17.76
C ASN A 526 9.99 -32.98 16.39
N SER A 527 9.16 -32.36 15.55
CA SER A 527 9.51 -31.96 14.18
C SER A 527 9.27 -30.48 13.94
N MET A 528 10.15 -29.86 13.17
CA MET A 528 10.03 -28.44 12.80
C MET A 528 10.50 -28.22 11.37
N MET A 529 9.87 -27.28 10.68
CA MET A 529 10.31 -26.77 9.38
C MET A 529 10.78 -25.32 9.48
N ILE A 530 12.06 -25.10 9.17
CA ILE A 530 12.71 -23.79 9.20
C ILE A 530 12.68 -23.19 7.79
N LEU A 531 11.78 -22.24 7.59
CA LEU A 531 11.57 -21.56 6.33
C LEU A 531 12.69 -20.56 6.05
N CYS A 532 13.08 -20.46 4.79
CA CYS A 532 13.84 -19.32 4.30
C CYS A 532 13.09 -18.03 4.67
N PRO A 533 13.78 -16.99 5.17
CA PRO A 533 13.13 -15.73 5.52
C PRO A 533 12.28 -15.17 4.40
N LYS A 534 12.75 -15.23 3.15
CA LYS A 534 11.97 -14.76 1.99
C LYS A 534 10.60 -15.45 1.90
N THR A 535 10.55 -16.76 2.16
CA THR A 535 9.31 -17.53 2.17
C THR A 535 8.44 -17.16 3.37
N ALA A 536 9.03 -17.05 4.58
CA ALA A 536 8.28 -16.69 5.78
C ALA A 536 7.67 -15.28 5.69
N TYR A 537 8.45 -14.28 5.27
CA TYR A 537 7.98 -12.92 5.04
C TYR A 537 6.96 -12.85 3.89
N ALA A 538 7.03 -13.72 2.88
CA ALA A 538 5.98 -13.81 1.86
C ALA A 538 4.65 -14.33 2.43
N LEU A 539 4.68 -15.34 3.31
CA LEU A 539 3.47 -15.84 3.99
C LEU A 539 2.86 -14.79 4.92
N VAL A 540 3.68 -14.09 5.71
CA VAL A 540 3.21 -12.99 6.58
C VAL A 540 2.70 -11.82 5.75
N GLY A 541 3.46 -11.46 4.72
CA GLY A 541 3.14 -10.41 3.76
C GLY A 541 1.94 -10.74 2.88
N THR A 542 1.41 -11.96 2.86
CA THR A 542 0.14 -12.29 2.19
C THR A 542 -1.00 -12.49 3.17
N GLY A 543 -0.72 -12.38 4.48
CA GLY A 543 -1.71 -12.60 5.54
C GLY A 543 -2.07 -14.06 5.76
N TYR A 544 -1.27 -15.02 5.27
CA TYR A 544 -1.46 -16.45 5.52
C TYR A 544 -0.74 -16.95 6.79
N ALA A 545 0.04 -16.08 7.42
CA ALA A 545 0.75 -16.37 8.65
C ALA A 545 1.00 -15.12 9.49
N HIS A 546 1.28 -15.32 10.77
CA HIS A 546 1.75 -14.30 11.69
C HIS A 546 2.91 -14.80 12.55
N TRP A 547 3.68 -13.85 13.07
CA TRP A 547 4.78 -14.14 13.99
C TRP A 547 4.25 -14.32 15.41
N GLU A 548 4.77 -15.32 16.12
CA GLU A 548 4.53 -15.55 17.54
C GLU A 548 5.88 -15.60 18.28
N ASP A 549 5.95 -14.93 19.42
CA ASP A 549 7.18 -14.87 20.20
C ASP A 549 7.33 -16.13 21.07
N PHE A 550 8.53 -16.71 21.03
CA PHE A 550 8.99 -17.78 21.90
C PHE A 550 10.14 -17.27 22.78
N PHE A 551 10.02 -17.51 24.07
CA PHE A 551 11.04 -17.11 25.04
C PHE A 551 12.02 -18.24 25.27
N LEU A 552 13.26 -18.03 24.85
CA LEU A 552 14.37 -18.95 25.04
C LEU A 552 14.85 -18.95 26.49
N SER A 553 15.39 -20.08 26.91
CA SER A 553 15.99 -20.28 28.24
C SER A 553 17.15 -19.30 28.48
N GLU A 554 18.01 -19.16 27.48
CA GLU A 554 19.19 -18.30 27.49
C GLU A 554 19.50 -17.72 26.11
N PRO A 555 20.38 -16.69 26.01
CA PRO A 555 20.80 -16.16 24.72
C PRO A 555 21.63 -17.22 23.99
N MET A 556 21.32 -17.45 22.71
CA MET A 556 21.95 -18.50 21.90
C MET A 556 21.91 -18.16 20.42
N HIS A 557 22.61 -18.95 19.59
CA HIS A 557 22.56 -18.78 18.14
C HIS A 557 21.19 -19.20 17.58
N TYR A 558 20.83 -18.62 16.44
CA TYR A 558 19.53 -18.85 15.81
C TYR A 558 19.16 -20.34 15.65
N SER A 559 20.11 -21.15 15.18
CA SER A 559 19.90 -22.58 14.98
C SER A 559 19.67 -23.33 16.28
N GLU A 560 20.33 -22.93 17.36
CA GLU A 560 20.14 -23.50 18.69
C GLU A 560 18.75 -23.15 19.22
N GLY A 561 18.33 -21.89 19.05
CA GLY A 561 16.99 -21.45 19.42
C GLY A 561 15.89 -22.20 18.66
N CYS A 562 16.08 -22.45 17.36
CA CYS A 562 15.15 -23.28 16.60
C CYS A 562 15.06 -24.71 17.15
N LEU A 563 16.19 -25.30 17.60
CA LEU A 563 16.21 -26.63 18.20
C LEU A 563 15.53 -26.68 19.58
N GLU A 564 15.64 -25.61 20.38
CA GLU A 564 14.93 -25.48 21.65
C GLU A 564 13.40 -25.36 21.43
N ALA A 565 13.00 -24.65 20.38
CA ALA A 565 11.60 -24.36 20.08
C ALA A 565 10.84 -25.47 19.31
N VAL A 566 11.49 -26.61 19.00
CA VAL A 566 10.91 -27.70 18.17
C VAL A 566 9.55 -28.17 18.69
N SER A 567 9.36 -28.24 20.00
CA SER A 567 8.11 -28.69 20.63
C SER A 567 7.05 -27.60 20.77
N SER A 568 7.37 -26.35 20.40
CA SER A 568 6.51 -25.19 20.60
C SER A 568 5.90 -24.67 19.29
N PHE A 569 6.64 -24.75 18.18
CA PHE A 569 6.17 -24.29 16.87
C PHE A 569 6.54 -25.26 15.76
N ASN A 570 5.63 -25.40 14.80
CA ASN A 570 5.90 -26.18 13.59
C ASN A 570 6.80 -25.44 12.60
N PHE A 571 6.77 -24.11 12.61
CA PHE A 571 7.57 -23.29 11.69
C PHE A 571 8.36 -22.20 12.40
N ALA A 572 9.57 -21.96 11.88
CA ALA A 572 10.40 -20.79 12.18
C ALA A 572 10.88 -20.18 10.86
N GLY A 573 11.21 -18.88 10.84
CA GLY A 573 11.72 -18.26 9.62
C GLY A 573 12.16 -16.81 9.73
N GLN A 574 12.35 -16.28 10.93
CA GLN A 574 12.80 -14.89 11.12
C GLN A 574 14.21 -14.64 10.57
N MET A 575 15.03 -15.69 10.44
CA MET A 575 16.41 -15.60 9.98
C MET A 575 16.78 -16.85 9.18
N CYS A 576 17.81 -16.74 8.34
CA CYS A 576 18.31 -17.89 7.59
C CYS A 576 19.07 -18.83 8.55
N ILE A 577 18.76 -20.13 8.52
CA ILE A 577 19.49 -21.14 9.32
C ILE A 577 20.99 -21.17 9.01
N LYS A 578 21.37 -20.73 7.80
CA LYS A 578 22.78 -20.62 7.37
C LYS A 578 23.49 -19.38 7.92
N ASN A 579 22.78 -18.44 8.56
CA ASN A 579 23.39 -17.28 9.20
C ASN A 579 23.91 -17.65 10.60
N ARG A 580 25.12 -18.20 10.64
CA ARG A 580 25.77 -18.69 11.87
C ARG A 580 26.07 -17.58 12.87
N SER A 581 26.29 -16.36 12.40
CA SER A 581 26.56 -15.20 13.24
C SER A 581 25.33 -14.61 13.94
N PHE A 582 24.11 -15.02 13.57
CA PHE A 582 22.92 -14.44 14.17
C PHE A 582 22.71 -14.99 15.59
N TYR A 583 22.77 -14.08 16.56
CA TYR A 583 22.70 -14.37 17.98
C TYR A 583 21.48 -13.69 18.61
N LEU A 584 20.72 -14.44 19.40
CA LEU A 584 19.45 -14.00 19.99
C LEU A 584 19.68 -13.41 21.39
N GLU A 585 20.27 -12.22 21.46
CA GLU A 585 20.61 -11.55 22.72
C GLU A 585 19.41 -11.35 23.65
N ASN A 586 18.25 -11.03 23.09
CA ASN A 586 17.02 -10.75 23.83
C ASN A 586 16.27 -12.01 24.26
N LYS A 587 16.78 -13.21 23.96
CA LYS A 587 16.12 -14.51 24.21
C LYS A 587 14.76 -14.67 23.51
N ILE A 588 14.49 -13.95 22.43
CA ILE A 588 13.23 -14.04 21.71
C ILE A 588 13.47 -14.68 20.34
N LEU A 589 12.87 -15.84 20.12
CA LEU A 589 12.74 -16.47 18.81
C LEU A 589 11.33 -16.24 18.30
N LYS A 590 11.15 -15.79 17.06
CA LYS A 590 9.84 -15.71 16.41
C LYS A 590 9.52 -17.01 15.67
N GLY A 591 8.55 -17.74 16.21
CA GLY A 591 7.84 -18.80 15.52
C GLY A 591 6.87 -18.22 14.48
N LEU A 592 6.49 -19.04 13.51
CA LEU A 592 5.52 -18.67 12.48
C LEU A 592 4.28 -19.55 12.63
N ARG A 593 3.12 -18.92 12.80
CA ARG A 593 1.82 -19.59 12.89
C ARG A 593 1.05 -19.35 11.59
N LEU A 594 0.48 -20.39 11.02
CA LEU A 594 -0.36 -20.30 9.82
C LEU A 594 -1.83 -20.01 10.21
N GLU A 595 -2.53 -19.29 9.34
CA GLU A 595 -3.98 -19.02 9.42
C GLU A 595 -4.86 -20.18 8.92
#